data_AF-A0A819QDG9-F1
#
_entry.id   AF-A0A819QDG9-F1
#
_cell.length_a   1.000
_cell.length_b   1.000
_cell.length_c   1.000
_cell.angle_alpha   90.00
_cell.angle_beta   90.00
_cell.angle_gamma   90.00
#
_symmetry.space_group_name_H-M   'P 1'
#
loop_
_entity.id
_entity.type
_entity.pdbx_description
1 polymer ?
#
loop_
_entity_poly.entity_id
_entity_poly.type
_entity_poly.pdbx_seq_one_letter_code
_entity_poly.pdbx_strand_id
1 'polypeptide(L)'
;MMHPTSRVGPHPAVWLLFILRLRKCIKLRYLSIIFFSLIILTYLRLNNSVLSNQQISRKHISINNDERISHHEDNDNHHLLDKCNFDTIEVLLRYKSLKQSNNDSDDKRPKPTIERLHKLFSILISHEEKYRTVFNYLGIFRFTDLYNTLRPFANNTKRLHEIYCLFQRYITISDNGHIDITPHFIYYLKQVSNYLSDGFTSEHPTWNNISIKNLQKPVIILAANARFYDTLQASMRTVNQYFYNYSVAVYNLGFDTSQLNMIKENCERCMIIPFPFAQVESVAPHVRNLPNFAWKPIIVQDAVRRFGTIIYGDTSVRYLTSNFDRIIIDNLIRGFSCRELPGHYLSCFTLSETFSWFNETSSTFDDIYIAEAGFVAVTDNFLSRLVLKTWVTCALDSNCISPSSSRTQCKRTGGPSATHRYDQSAMVAVLSFYFFQSLRQNDKTDPAPYDMFSSIQQKVAEVRRFEGDHSYFTHGKNLNDKQNSLTTTTTTIKIL
;
A
#
# COMPACT_ATOMS: atom_id res chain seq x y z
N MET A 1 94.46 9.61 -4.47
CA MET A 1 93.26 10.48 -4.37
C MET A 1 92.26 9.83 -3.42
N MET A 2 91.96 10.53 -2.32
CA MET A 2 90.75 10.52 -1.48
C MET A 2 90.15 9.22 -0.88
N HIS A 3 90.23 9.15 0.46
CA HIS A 3 89.18 8.68 1.40
C HIS A 3 87.89 9.55 1.30
N PRO A 4 86.68 9.16 1.82
CA PRO A 4 86.47 8.58 3.17
C PRO A 4 85.27 7.62 3.40
N THR A 5 85.23 7.21 4.67
CA THR A 5 84.37 6.33 5.50
C THR A 5 82.87 6.65 5.60
N SER A 6 82.04 5.65 5.98
CA SER A 6 81.14 5.78 7.16
C SER A 6 80.53 4.44 7.65
N ARG A 7 80.46 4.32 8.97
CA ARG A 7 79.78 3.29 9.79
C ARG A 7 78.26 3.50 9.78
N VAL A 8 77.48 2.42 9.85
CA VAL A 8 76.06 2.45 10.21
C VAL A 8 75.85 1.66 11.51
N GLY A 9 75.31 2.33 12.52
CA GLY A 9 74.96 1.76 13.82
C GLY A 9 73.54 1.15 13.87
N PRO A 10 73.16 0.50 14.98
CA PRO A 10 71.91 -0.23 15.10
C PRO A 10 70.74 0.70 15.52
N HIS A 11 69.63 0.66 14.76
CA HIS A 11 68.40 1.41 15.07
C HIS A 11 67.46 0.62 16.01
N PRO A 12 66.95 1.22 17.11
CA PRO A 12 66.00 0.58 18.03
C PRO A 12 64.51 0.79 17.68
N ALA A 13 64.17 1.15 16.43
CA ALA A 13 62.80 1.56 16.07
C ALA A 13 61.81 0.40 15.79
N VAL A 14 62.30 -0.83 15.58
CA VAL A 14 61.44 -1.96 15.17
C VAL A 14 60.69 -2.59 16.37
N TRP A 15 61.21 -2.46 17.59
CA TRP A 15 60.60 -3.04 18.78
C TRP A 15 59.35 -2.29 19.28
N LEU A 16 59.22 -0.99 19.01
CA LEU A 16 58.08 -0.19 19.50
C LEU A 16 56.77 -0.50 18.74
N LEU A 17 56.85 -0.85 17.46
CA LEU A 17 55.68 -1.17 16.64
C LEU A 17 55.08 -2.54 16.97
N PHE A 18 55.87 -3.47 17.51
CA PHE A 18 55.38 -4.79 17.93
C PHE A 18 54.59 -4.72 19.25
N ILE A 19 55.03 -3.87 20.19
CA ILE A 19 54.37 -3.67 21.49
C ILE A 19 53.01 -2.96 21.35
N LEU A 20 52.88 -2.04 20.39
CA LEU A 20 51.61 -1.34 20.13
C LEU A 20 50.54 -2.24 19.48
N ARG A 21 50.92 -3.26 18.71
CA ARG A 21 49.98 -4.28 18.18
C ARG A 21 49.49 -5.25 19.26
N LEU A 22 50.33 -5.60 20.24
CA LEU A 22 49.91 -6.45 21.37
C LEU A 22 48.89 -5.76 22.29
N ARG A 23 49.05 -4.46 22.56
CA ARG A 23 48.10 -3.71 23.42
C ARG A 23 46.68 -3.61 22.82
N LYS A 24 46.55 -3.54 21.48
CA LYS A 24 45.24 -3.57 20.82
C LYS A 24 44.59 -4.96 20.88
N CYS A 25 45.37 -6.04 20.80
CA CYS A 25 44.85 -7.41 20.94
C CYS A 25 44.37 -7.71 22.38
N ILE A 26 45.05 -7.18 23.40
CA ILE A 26 44.62 -7.36 24.80
C ILE A 26 43.29 -6.64 25.07
N LYS A 27 43.11 -5.40 24.58
CA LYS A 27 41.83 -4.69 24.71
C LYS A 27 40.68 -5.41 24.01
N LEU A 28 40.93 -6.03 22.85
CA LEU A 28 39.91 -6.80 22.12
C LEU A 28 39.50 -8.08 22.87
N ARG A 29 40.45 -8.76 23.53
CA ARG A 29 40.16 -9.93 24.36
C ARG A 29 39.31 -9.57 25.59
N TYR A 30 39.60 -8.45 26.25
CA TYR A 30 38.77 -7.99 27.37
C TYR A 30 37.35 -7.58 26.95
N LEU A 31 37.20 -6.90 25.81
CA LEU A 31 35.89 -6.59 25.24
C LEU A 31 35.08 -7.85 24.89
N SER A 32 35.74 -8.88 24.36
CA SER A 32 35.09 -10.16 24.07
C SER A 32 34.65 -10.88 25.35
N ILE A 33 35.48 -10.89 26.40
CA ILE A 33 35.13 -11.49 27.71
C ILE A 33 33.94 -10.75 28.35
N ILE A 34 33.92 -9.41 28.30
CA ILE A 34 32.80 -8.61 28.81
C ILE A 34 31.53 -8.91 28.03
N PHE A 35 31.60 -8.98 26.70
CA PHE A 35 30.46 -9.29 25.84
C PHE A 35 29.87 -10.68 26.14
N PHE A 36 30.71 -11.71 26.27
CA PHE A 36 30.26 -13.06 26.65
C PHE A 36 29.69 -13.10 28.08
N SER A 37 30.27 -12.35 29.01
CA SER A 37 29.76 -12.26 30.38
C SER A 37 28.36 -11.63 30.42
N LEU A 38 28.11 -10.60 29.60
CA LEU A 38 26.78 -9.97 29.47
C LEU A 38 25.75 -10.90 28.85
N ILE A 39 26.13 -11.70 27.84
CA ILE A 39 25.24 -12.73 27.26
C ILE A 39 24.87 -13.77 28.32
N ILE A 40 25.85 -14.27 29.09
CA ILE A 40 25.61 -15.24 30.16
C ILE A 40 24.71 -14.65 31.25
N LEU A 41 24.96 -13.41 31.70
CA LEU A 41 24.11 -12.71 32.67
C LEU A 41 22.67 -12.53 32.18
N THR A 42 22.50 -12.22 30.89
CA THR A 42 21.17 -12.07 30.28
C THR A 42 20.45 -13.42 30.18
N TYR A 43 21.16 -14.48 29.79
CA TYR A 43 20.64 -15.84 29.76
C TYR A 43 20.23 -16.33 31.16
N LEU A 44 21.06 -16.09 32.18
CA LEU A 44 20.76 -16.43 33.57
C LEU A 44 19.56 -15.64 34.11
N ARG A 45 19.40 -14.35 33.75
CA ARG A 45 18.19 -13.57 34.08
C ARG A 45 16.94 -14.15 33.44
N LEU A 46 17.00 -14.55 32.18
CA LEU A 46 15.88 -15.16 31.47
C LEU A 46 15.48 -16.50 32.12
N ASN A 47 16.44 -17.39 32.41
CA ASN A 47 16.14 -18.66 33.08
C ASN A 47 15.58 -18.48 34.50
N ASN A 48 16.09 -17.50 35.27
CA ASN A 48 15.54 -17.24 36.60
C ASN A 48 14.11 -16.67 36.55
N SER A 49 13.76 -15.90 35.51
CA SER A 49 12.37 -15.44 35.33
C SER A 49 11.39 -16.58 35.02
N VAL A 50 11.85 -17.62 34.31
CA VAL A 50 11.05 -18.83 34.01
C VAL A 50 10.85 -19.70 35.26
N LEU A 51 11.89 -19.86 36.09
CA LEU A 51 11.80 -20.60 37.36
C LEU A 51 10.97 -19.88 38.43
N SER A 52 11.01 -18.55 38.48
CA SER A 52 10.14 -17.73 39.34
C SER A 52 8.65 -17.95 39.03
N ASN A 53 8.29 -18.13 37.76
CA ASN A 53 6.90 -18.39 37.36
C ASN A 53 6.45 -19.83 37.63
N GLN A 54 7.37 -20.80 37.74
CA GLN A 54 7.03 -22.17 38.11
C GLN A 54 6.90 -22.40 39.62
N GLN A 55 7.54 -21.58 40.46
CA GLN A 55 7.40 -21.69 41.93
C GLN A 55 6.12 -21.05 42.48
N ILE A 56 5.46 -20.14 41.74
CA ILE A 56 4.13 -19.62 42.12
C ILE A 56 3.02 -20.67 41.88
N SER A 57 3.28 -21.71 41.06
CA SER A 57 2.31 -22.75 40.72
C SER A 57 2.36 -24.00 41.62
N ARG A 58 3.26 -24.06 42.63
CA ARG A 58 3.35 -25.21 43.55
C ARG A 58 3.50 -24.77 45.01
N LYS A 59 2.41 -24.27 45.61
CA LYS A 59 2.19 -24.34 47.06
C LYS A 59 0.71 -24.38 47.40
N HIS A 60 0.25 -25.60 47.73
CA HIS A 60 -0.91 -26.00 48.55
C HIS A 60 -2.27 -25.32 48.34
N ILE A 61 -3.24 -26.08 47.82
CA ILE A 61 -4.52 -26.36 48.52
C ILE A 61 -4.92 -27.81 48.25
N SER A 62 -5.06 -28.59 49.33
CA SER A 62 -5.72 -29.89 49.36
C SER A 62 -6.96 -29.76 50.23
N ILE A 63 -8.13 -29.53 49.65
CA ILE A 63 -9.45 -29.74 50.29
C ILE A 63 -10.42 -30.27 49.23
N ASN A 64 -11.19 -31.27 49.67
CA ASN A 64 -12.18 -32.07 48.96
C ASN A 64 -13.40 -31.31 48.38
N ASN A 65 -14.03 -32.03 47.45
CA ASN A 65 -15.45 -32.04 47.03
C ASN A 65 -15.89 -31.21 45.82
N ASP A 66 -16.42 -31.96 44.85
CA ASP A 66 -17.45 -31.65 43.86
C ASP A 66 -17.99 -30.22 43.82
N GLU A 67 -17.74 -29.52 42.70
CA GLU A 67 -18.76 -28.90 41.84
C GLU A 67 -18.12 -28.02 40.75
N ARG A 68 -18.62 -28.18 39.52
CA ARG A 68 -18.59 -27.22 38.39
C ARG A 68 -17.26 -26.51 38.07
N ILE A 69 -16.51 -27.08 37.12
CA ILE A 69 -15.65 -26.28 36.24
C ILE A 69 -16.54 -25.71 35.12
N SER A 70 -16.96 -24.47 35.28
CA SER A 70 -17.61 -23.65 34.26
C SER A 70 -16.86 -22.34 34.11
N HIS A 71 -16.52 -21.99 32.87
CA HIS A 71 -16.35 -20.62 32.34
C HIS A 71 -15.60 -19.61 33.22
N HIS A 72 -14.29 -19.45 33.01
CA HIS A 72 -13.61 -18.24 33.51
C HIS A 72 -12.66 -17.53 32.53
N GLU A 73 -12.56 -17.97 31.26
CA GLU A 73 -11.85 -17.23 30.20
C GLU A 73 -12.76 -16.37 29.30
N ASP A 74 -14.09 -16.41 29.48
CA ASP A 74 -15.03 -15.60 28.66
C ASP A 74 -15.36 -14.22 29.24
N ASN A 75 -15.10 -13.96 30.54
CA ASN A 75 -15.55 -12.72 31.18
C ASN A 75 -14.69 -11.48 30.89
N ASP A 76 -13.43 -11.64 30.46
CA ASP A 76 -12.57 -10.49 30.12
C ASP A 76 -12.82 -9.97 28.69
N ASN A 77 -13.47 -10.74 27.81
CA ASN A 77 -13.81 -10.30 26.45
C ASN A 77 -15.10 -9.45 26.41
N HIS A 78 -16.01 -9.61 27.38
CA HIS A 78 -17.26 -8.86 27.42
C HIS A 78 -17.11 -7.40 27.89
N HIS A 79 -16.06 -7.08 28.65
CA HIS A 79 -15.80 -5.73 29.15
C HIS A 79 -15.06 -4.82 28.16
N LEU A 80 -14.47 -5.36 27.09
CA LEU A 80 -13.81 -4.58 26.02
C LEU A 80 -14.76 -4.16 24.88
N LEU A 81 -16.02 -4.59 24.93
CA LEU A 81 -17.12 -4.09 24.11
C LEU A 81 -17.78 -2.88 24.79
N ASP A 82 -16.97 -1.93 25.24
CA ASP A 82 -17.46 -0.59 25.54
C ASP A 82 -18.28 -0.07 24.36
N LYS A 83 -19.38 0.63 24.64
CA LYS A 83 -20.32 1.11 23.62
C LYS A 83 -19.56 1.87 22.53
N CYS A 84 -19.68 1.42 21.28
CA CYS A 84 -19.16 2.12 20.11
C CYS A 84 -19.56 3.60 20.12
N ASN A 85 -18.59 4.49 20.32
CA ASN A 85 -18.82 5.93 20.27
C ASN A 85 -18.80 6.39 18.81
N PHE A 86 -19.97 6.39 18.17
CA PHE A 86 -20.12 6.84 16.80
C PHE A 86 -20.04 8.36 16.63
N ASP A 87 -20.17 9.15 17.70
CA ASP A 87 -20.17 10.61 17.60
C ASP A 87 -18.88 11.14 16.99
N THR A 88 -17.74 10.50 17.31
CA THR A 88 -16.42 10.88 16.76
C THR A 88 -16.31 10.58 15.26
N ILE A 89 -16.93 9.50 14.81
CA ILE A 89 -16.95 9.05 13.42
C ILE A 89 -17.96 9.87 12.61
N GLU A 90 -19.08 10.24 13.22
CA GLU A 90 -20.13 11.05 12.62
C GLU A 90 -19.71 12.50 12.37
N VAL A 91 -18.64 13.01 13.01
CA VAL A 91 -18.09 14.34 12.67
C VAL A 91 -17.72 14.42 11.19
N LEU A 92 -17.22 13.33 10.58
CA LEU A 92 -16.97 13.27 9.13
C LEU A 92 -18.26 13.23 8.30
N LEU A 93 -19.35 12.70 8.87
CA LEU A 93 -20.67 12.64 8.23
C LEU A 93 -21.44 13.96 8.30
N ARG A 94 -21.01 14.91 9.15
CA ARG A 94 -21.57 16.27 9.23
C ARG A 94 -21.05 17.19 8.13
N TYR A 95 -20.21 16.69 7.23
CA TYR A 95 -19.75 17.43 6.07
C TYR A 95 -20.94 17.85 5.19
N LYS A 96 -21.05 19.14 4.92
CA LYS A 96 -22.06 19.70 4.01
C LYS A 96 -21.32 20.33 2.84
N SER A 97 -21.36 19.66 1.69
CA SER A 97 -20.75 20.20 0.47
C SER A 97 -21.34 21.57 0.15
N LEU A 98 -20.48 22.53 -0.22
CA LEU A 98 -20.89 23.87 -0.66
C LEU A 98 -21.62 23.84 -2.01
N LYS A 99 -21.46 22.77 -2.79
CA LYS A 99 -22.05 22.59 -4.12
C LYS A 99 -23.01 21.41 -4.12
N GLN A 100 -24.21 21.59 -3.53
CA GLN A 100 -25.31 20.69 -3.82
C GLN A 100 -25.80 20.94 -5.25
N SER A 101 -25.28 20.16 -6.19
CA SER A 101 -25.87 20.06 -7.53
C SER A 101 -27.25 19.43 -7.39
N ASN A 102 -28.30 20.18 -7.72
CA ASN A 102 -29.69 19.71 -7.67
C ASN A 102 -30.03 18.71 -8.80
N ASN A 103 -29.10 18.39 -9.70
CA ASN A 103 -29.34 17.53 -10.87
C ASN A 103 -28.71 16.13 -10.71
N ASP A 104 -29.03 15.40 -9.64
CA ASP A 104 -28.61 14.00 -9.44
C ASP A 104 -29.41 13.01 -10.32
N SER A 105 -30.52 13.46 -10.93
CA SER A 105 -31.45 12.63 -11.73
C SER A 105 -30.86 12.11 -13.04
N ASP A 106 -29.89 12.83 -13.62
CA ASP A 106 -29.39 12.53 -14.96
C ASP A 106 -28.09 11.71 -14.95
N ASP A 107 -27.53 11.46 -13.76
CA ASP A 107 -26.31 10.65 -13.63
C ASP A 107 -26.63 9.16 -13.72
N LYS A 108 -26.39 8.60 -14.91
CA LYS A 108 -26.56 7.18 -15.25
C LYS A 108 -25.43 6.29 -14.76
N ARG A 109 -24.36 6.86 -14.19
CA ARG A 109 -23.23 6.07 -13.69
C ARG A 109 -23.67 5.23 -12.50
N PRO A 110 -23.03 4.08 -12.28
CA PRO A 110 -23.46 3.16 -11.27
C PRO A 110 -23.13 3.72 -9.89
N LYS A 111 -24.12 3.68 -9.00
CA LYS A 111 -24.02 4.22 -7.65
C LYS A 111 -23.94 3.08 -6.63
N PRO A 112 -23.31 3.28 -5.47
CA PRO A 112 -23.45 2.36 -4.35
C PRO A 112 -24.92 2.24 -3.95
N THR A 113 -25.46 1.02 -3.99
CA THR A 113 -26.80 0.69 -3.48
C THR A 113 -26.70 -0.54 -2.59
N ILE A 114 -27.69 -0.72 -1.70
CA ILE A 114 -27.76 -1.89 -0.81
C ILE A 114 -27.72 -3.17 -1.65
N GLU A 115 -28.60 -3.30 -2.66
CA GLU A 115 -28.66 -4.48 -3.54
C GLU A 115 -27.31 -4.76 -4.22
N ARG A 116 -26.66 -3.73 -4.77
CA ARG A 116 -25.39 -3.87 -5.49
C ARG A 116 -24.26 -4.30 -4.57
N LEU A 117 -24.23 -3.79 -3.34
CA LEU A 117 -23.27 -4.24 -2.32
C LEU A 117 -23.58 -5.64 -1.80
N HIS A 118 -24.85 -6.05 -1.65
CA HIS A 118 -25.18 -7.44 -1.30
C HIS A 118 -24.69 -8.42 -2.37
N LYS A 119 -24.89 -8.11 -3.65
CA LYS A 119 -24.36 -8.93 -4.77
C LYS A 119 -22.84 -9.03 -4.67
N LEU A 120 -22.15 -7.90 -4.48
CA LEU A 120 -20.71 -7.88 -4.31
C LEU A 120 -20.26 -8.72 -3.13
N PHE A 121 -20.84 -8.53 -1.95
CA PHE A 121 -20.39 -9.22 -0.75
C PHE A 121 -20.70 -10.71 -0.79
N SER A 122 -21.77 -11.12 -1.47
CA SER A 122 -22.05 -12.54 -1.74
C SER A 122 -20.95 -13.17 -2.60
N ILE A 123 -20.46 -12.46 -3.62
CA ILE A 123 -19.28 -12.89 -4.41
C ILE A 123 -18.05 -12.98 -3.51
N LEU A 124 -17.81 -12.00 -2.63
CA LEU A 124 -16.64 -12.03 -1.76
C LEU A 124 -16.68 -13.20 -0.76
N ILE A 125 -17.83 -13.46 -0.13
CA ILE A 125 -18.03 -14.62 0.76
C ILE A 125 -17.72 -15.92 0.03
N SER A 126 -18.22 -16.10 -1.19
CA SER A 126 -18.05 -17.37 -1.92
C SER A 126 -16.58 -17.69 -2.25
N HIS A 127 -15.70 -16.70 -2.19
CA HIS A 127 -14.26 -16.85 -2.43
C HIS A 127 -13.43 -16.97 -1.14
N GLU A 128 -14.00 -16.78 0.06
CA GLU A 128 -13.21 -16.74 1.30
C GLU A 128 -12.51 -18.05 1.62
N GLU A 129 -13.18 -19.19 1.43
CA GLU A 129 -12.55 -20.48 1.70
C GLU A 129 -11.51 -20.83 0.64
N LYS A 130 -11.82 -20.56 -0.65
CA LYS A 130 -10.90 -20.80 -1.77
C LYS A 130 -9.56 -20.08 -1.57
N TYR A 131 -9.59 -18.85 -1.05
CA TYR A 131 -8.39 -18.02 -0.87
C TYR A 131 -7.97 -17.85 0.59
N ARG A 132 -8.44 -18.71 1.49
CA ARG A 132 -8.23 -18.61 2.94
C ARG A 132 -6.76 -18.47 3.33
N THR A 133 -5.88 -19.25 2.72
CA THR A 133 -4.44 -19.23 3.02
C THR A 133 -3.81 -17.88 2.68
N VAL A 134 -4.17 -17.30 1.54
CA VAL A 134 -3.69 -15.99 1.11
C VAL A 134 -4.31 -14.88 1.97
N PHE A 135 -5.60 -14.96 2.29
CA PHE A 135 -6.27 -13.98 3.16
C PHE A 135 -5.66 -13.95 4.56
N ASN A 136 -5.38 -15.11 5.14
CA ASN A 136 -4.70 -15.21 6.44
C ASN A 136 -3.30 -14.59 6.39
N TYR A 137 -2.53 -14.86 5.33
CA TYR A 137 -1.20 -14.28 5.14
C TYR A 137 -1.25 -12.75 4.98
N LEU A 138 -2.17 -12.25 4.15
CA LEU A 138 -2.34 -10.83 3.84
C LEU A 138 -3.13 -10.04 4.88
N GLY A 139 -3.64 -10.72 5.90
CA GLY A 139 -4.49 -10.11 6.91
C GLY A 139 -5.78 -9.51 6.39
N ILE A 140 -6.36 -10.15 5.38
CA ILE A 140 -7.66 -9.77 4.85
C ILE A 140 -8.72 -10.39 5.76
N PHE A 141 -9.60 -9.54 6.29
CA PHE A 141 -10.71 -10.00 7.11
C PHE A 141 -11.66 -10.91 6.30
N ARG A 142 -12.33 -11.83 7.00
CA ARG A 142 -13.37 -12.68 6.44
C ARG A 142 -14.71 -12.27 7.02
N PHE A 143 -15.73 -12.16 6.18
CA PHE A 143 -17.09 -11.89 6.61
C PHE A 143 -17.60 -13.01 7.51
N THR A 144 -17.31 -14.27 7.19
CA THR A 144 -17.73 -15.42 8.02
C THR A 144 -17.04 -15.51 9.39
N ASP A 145 -16.02 -14.67 9.64
CA ASP A 145 -15.21 -14.73 10.86
C ASP A 145 -14.66 -13.34 11.21
N LEU A 146 -15.54 -12.33 11.16
CA LEU A 146 -15.13 -10.93 11.16
C LEU A 146 -14.37 -10.54 12.45
N TYR A 147 -14.85 -10.96 13.62
CA TYR A 147 -14.20 -10.63 14.89
C TYR A 147 -12.78 -11.20 14.97
N ASN A 148 -12.62 -12.51 14.75
CA ASN A 148 -11.31 -13.15 14.86
C ASN A 148 -10.37 -12.73 13.74
N THR A 149 -10.89 -12.38 12.57
CA THR A 149 -10.07 -11.92 11.44
C THR A 149 -9.83 -10.42 11.42
N LEU A 150 -10.44 -9.63 12.30
CA LEU A 150 -10.02 -8.24 12.53
C LEU A 150 -9.02 -8.14 13.69
N ARG A 151 -9.18 -8.97 14.73
CA ARG A 151 -8.40 -8.91 15.98
C ARG A 151 -6.88 -8.84 15.81
N PRO A 152 -6.23 -9.62 14.92
CA PRO A 152 -4.78 -9.59 14.75
C PRO A 152 -4.25 -8.32 14.07
N PHE A 153 -5.11 -7.48 13.48
CA PHE A 153 -4.73 -6.47 12.50
C PHE A 153 -4.85 -5.04 12.98
N ALA A 154 -5.00 -4.85 14.27
CA ALA A 154 -4.99 -3.53 14.82
C ALA A 154 -3.72 -3.33 15.62
N ASN A 155 -2.90 -2.41 15.12
CA ASN A 155 -1.66 -1.97 15.75
C ASN A 155 -1.87 -1.43 17.18
N ASN A 156 -3.12 -1.14 17.55
CA ASN A 156 -3.59 -0.86 18.89
C ASN A 156 -5.08 -1.23 18.99
N THR A 157 -5.50 -1.76 20.14
CA THR A 157 -6.90 -2.10 20.47
C THR A 157 -7.90 -0.99 20.14
N LYS A 158 -7.51 0.29 20.24
CA LYS A 158 -8.38 1.42 19.89
C LYS A 158 -8.78 1.46 18.40
N ARG A 159 -7.80 1.39 17.48
CA ARG A 159 -8.08 1.41 16.03
C ARG A 159 -8.84 0.17 15.60
N LEU A 160 -8.58 -0.98 16.24
CA LEU A 160 -9.36 -2.21 16.04
C LEU A 160 -10.83 -1.95 16.30
N HIS A 161 -11.08 -1.39 17.48
CA HIS A 161 -12.40 -1.19 18.03
C HIS A 161 -13.17 -0.21 17.14
N GLU A 162 -12.54 0.88 16.68
CA GLU A 162 -13.14 1.81 15.72
C GLU A 162 -13.54 1.13 14.40
N ILE A 163 -12.66 0.33 13.80
CA ILE A 163 -12.97 -0.40 12.56
C ILE A 163 -14.09 -1.42 12.79
N TYR A 164 -14.01 -2.18 13.88
CA TYR A 164 -15.01 -3.19 14.24
C TYR A 164 -16.39 -2.55 14.49
N CYS A 165 -16.44 -1.43 15.19
CA CYS A 165 -17.66 -0.65 15.41
C CYS A 165 -18.29 -0.19 14.09
N LEU A 166 -17.48 0.23 13.11
CA LEU A 166 -17.96 0.60 11.78
C LEU A 166 -18.57 -0.57 11.05
N PHE A 167 -17.95 -1.76 11.12
CA PHE A 167 -18.57 -2.96 10.60
C PHE A 167 -19.92 -3.23 11.29
N GLN A 168 -19.96 -3.32 12.63
CA GLN A 168 -21.20 -3.59 13.35
C GLN A 168 -22.33 -2.61 13.04
N ARG A 169 -22.00 -1.35 12.72
CA ARG A 169 -22.99 -0.32 12.35
C ARG A 169 -23.51 -0.45 10.93
N TYR A 170 -22.65 -0.83 9.99
CA TYR A 170 -22.95 -0.74 8.56
C TYR A 170 -23.23 -2.09 7.90
N ILE A 171 -22.64 -3.15 8.44
CA ILE A 171 -22.64 -4.50 7.88
C ILE A 171 -22.79 -5.50 9.03
N THR A 172 -23.96 -6.10 9.14
CA THR A 172 -24.20 -7.21 10.08
C THR A 172 -24.23 -8.53 9.34
N ILE A 173 -23.79 -9.60 10.01
CA ILE A 173 -23.76 -10.94 9.44
C ILE A 173 -24.47 -11.83 10.44
N SER A 174 -25.56 -12.44 10.00
CA SER A 174 -26.32 -13.37 10.82
C SER A 174 -25.65 -14.75 10.85
N ASP A 175 -26.07 -15.59 11.79
CA ASP A 175 -25.48 -16.92 12.01
C ASP A 175 -25.57 -17.86 10.80
N ASN A 176 -26.51 -17.62 9.87
CA ASN A 176 -26.64 -18.38 8.63
C ASN A 176 -25.76 -17.84 7.48
N GLY A 177 -24.91 -16.84 7.75
CA GLY A 177 -24.04 -16.20 6.77
C GLY A 177 -24.72 -15.14 5.90
N HIS A 178 -25.99 -14.80 6.17
CA HIS A 178 -26.65 -13.69 5.48
C HIS A 178 -26.05 -12.36 5.94
N ILE A 179 -25.55 -11.58 4.97
CA ILE A 179 -25.08 -10.22 5.21
C ILE A 179 -26.27 -9.28 5.09
N ASP A 180 -26.45 -8.44 6.10
CA ASP A 180 -27.35 -7.29 6.11
C ASP A 180 -26.56 -5.99 6.01
N ILE A 181 -26.97 -5.11 5.10
CA ILE A 181 -26.32 -3.82 4.87
C ILE A 181 -27.27 -2.71 5.31
N THR A 182 -26.83 -1.87 6.24
CA THR A 182 -27.70 -0.81 6.76
C THR A 182 -27.78 0.37 5.78
N PRO A 183 -28.92 1.06 5.64
CA PRO A 183 -29.03 2.28 4.82
C PRO A 183 -28.04 3.38 5.21
N HIS A 184 -27.62 3.40 6.48
CA HIS A 184 -26.59 4.32 6.98
C HIS A 184 -25.24 4.11 6.29
N PHE A 185 -24.95 2.91 5.77
CA PHE A 185 -23.74 2.67 5.01
C PHE A 185 -23.75 3.43 3.69
N ILE A 186 -24.87 3.42 2.97
CA ILE A 186 -25.02 4.19 1.72
C ILE A 186 -24.86 5.69 1.99
N TYR A 187 -25.45 6.18 3.08
CA TYR A 187 -25.26 7.57 3.51
C TYR A 187 -23.78 7.87 3.79
N TYR A 188 -23.08 6.98 4.50
CA TYR A 188 -21.64 7.12 4.76
C TYR A 188 -20.83 7.19 3.46
N LEU A 189 -21.06 6.28 2.50
CA LEU A 189 -20.39 6.28 1.21
C LEU A 189 -20.68 7.57 0.41
N LYS A 190 -21.92 8.07 0.47
CA LYS A 190 -22.30 9.34 -0.16
C LYS A 190 -21.54 10.52 0.44
N GLN A 191 -21.41 10.60 1.77
CA GLN A 191 -20.66 11.67 2.43
C GLN A 191 -19.17 11.63 2.09
N VAL A 192 -18.56 10.44 2.16
CA VAL A 192 -17.15 10.26 1.76
C VAL A 192 -16.94 10.69 0.30
N SER A 193 -17.89 10.40 -0.59
CA SER A 193 -17.78 10.73 -2.02
C SER A 193 -18.03 12.23 -2.31
N ASN A 194 -18.98 12.85 -1.63
CA ASN A 194 -19.23 14.30 -1.72
C ASN A 194 -18.00 15.10 -1.31
N TYR A 195 -17.32 14.62 -0.26
CA TYR A 195 -16.07 15.20 0.20
C TYR A 195 -14.98 15.20 -0.88
N LEU A 196 -14.91 14.15 -1.71
CA LEU A 196 -13.98 14.09 -2.85
C LEU A 196 -14.33 15.13 -3.92
N SER A 197 -15.63 15.23 -4.22
CA SER A 197 -16.14 16.05 -5.33
C SER A 197 -15.96 17.54 -5.10
N ASP A 198 -15.89 17.98 -3.83
CA ASP A 198 -15.71 19.39 -3.48
C ASP A 198 -14.29 19.93 -3.74
N GLY A 199 -13.33 19.05 -4.07
CA GLY A 199 -11.94 19.48 -4.28
C GLY A 199 -11.34 20.16 -3.04
N PHE A 200 -11.98 19.96 -1.88
CA PHE A 200 -11.67 20.57 -0.59
C PHE A 200 -11.62 22.11 -0.68
N THR A 201 -12.53 22.67 -1.46
CA THR A 201 -12.75 24.12 -1.50
C THR A 201 -13.51 24.60 -0.27
N SER A 202 -14.20 23.70 0.43
CA SER A 202 -14.77 23.93 1.75
C SER A 202 -13.77 23.67 2.89
N GLU A 203 -13.67 24.62 3.81
CA GLU A 203 -12.96 24.42 5.08
C GLU A 203 -13.72 23.42 5.94
N HIS A 204 -13.15 22.23 6.16
CA HIS A 204 -13.69 21.29 7.13
C HIS A 204 -13.17 21.67 8.52
N PRO A 205 -14.03 21.82 9.55
CA PRO A 205 -13.60 22.22 10.90
C PRO A 205 -12.51 21.33 11.54
N THR A 206 -12.36 20.09 11.07
CA THR A 206 -11.34 19.15 11.55
C THR A 206 -9.96 19.43 10.96
N TRP A 207 -9.86 20.11 9.82
CA TRP A 207 -8.58 20.39 9.14
C TRP A 207 -7.69 21.30 9.96
N ASN A 208 -8.29 22.33 10.55
CA ASN A 208 -7.58 23.26 11.43
C ASN A 208 -7.06 22.57 12.70
N ASN A 209 -7.63 21.42 13.07
CA ASN A 209 -7.24 20.63 14.23
C ASN A 209 -6.28 19.48 13.89
N ILE A 210 -6.16 19.07 12.61
CA ILE A 210 -5.21 18.03 12.19
C ILE A 210 -3.86 18.70 11.94
N SER A 211 -2.98 18.64 12.94
CA SER A 211 -1.58 18.98 12.74
C SER A 211 -0.95 17.95 11.79
N ILE A 212 -0.69 18.36 10.55
CA ILE A 212 0.02 17.54 9.54
C ILE A 212 1.37 17.04 10.08
N LYS A 213 2.01 17.83 10.95
CA LYS A 213 3.28 17.46 11.61
C LYS A 213 3.16 16.24 12.52
N ASN A 214 1.95 15.93 13.00
CA ASN A 214 1.67 14.78 13.87
C ASN A 214 1.18 13.56 13.07
N LEU A 215 0.93 13.69 11.77
CA LEU A 215 0.53 12.55 10.94
C LEU A 215 1.72 11.64 10.68
N GLN A 216 1.49 10.34 10.82
CA GLN A 216 2.47 9.33 10.44
C GLN A 216 2.74 9.45 8.94
N LYS A 217 4.01 9.67 8.59
CA LYS A 217 4.43 9.70 7.18
C LYS A 217 4.15 8.36 6.52
N PRO A 218 3.61 8.34 5.29
CA PRO A 218 3.43 7.10 4.56
C PRO A 218 4.77 6.44 4.22
N VAL A 219 4.74 5.13 4.04
CA VAL A 219 5.86 4.40 3.44
C VAL A 219 5.70 4.40 1.92
N ILE A 220 6.77 4.74 1.19
CA ILE A 220 6.78 4.67 -0.27
C ILE A 220 7.04 3.22 -0.68
N ILE A 221 6.16 2.66 -1.49
CA ILE A 221 6.20 1.27 -1.93
C ILE A 221 6.52 1.25 -3.43
N LEU A 222 7.58 0.53 -3.77
CA LEU A 222 7.97 0.23 -5.14
C LEU A 222 7.98 -1.29 -5.32
N ALA A 223 7.79 -1.77 -6.54
CA ALA A 223 7.88 -3.20 -6.85
C ALA A 223 8.50 -3.39 -8.24
N ALA A 224 9.46 -4.30 -8.36
CA ALA A 224 10.04 -4.65 -9.66
C ALA A 224 10.62 -6.06 -9.66
N ASN A 225 10.85 -6.57 -10.87
CA ASN A 225 11.69 -7.73 -11.13
C ASN A 225 12.98 -7.28 -11.83
N ALA A 226 13.84 -8.24 -12.17
CA ALA A 226 15.10 -7.96 -12.86
C ALA A 226 14.95 -7.16 -14.17
N ARG A 227 13.86 -7.36 -14.93
CA ARG A 227 13.61 -6.65 -16.19
C ARG A 227 13.37 -5.16 -16.00
N PHE A 228 12.73 -4.75 -14.90
CA PHE A 228 12.38 -3.36 -14.62
C PHE A 228 13.35 -2.67 -13.64
N TYR A 229 14.52 -3.27 -13.43
CA TYR A 229 15.53 -2.78 -12.48
C TYR A 229 16.02 -1.36 -12.81
N ASP A 230 16.30 -1.05 -14.08
CA ASP A 230 16.79 0.27 -14.46
C ASP A 230 15.71 1.35 -14.26
N THR A 231 14.46 1.01 -14.55
CA THR A 231 13.31 1.89 -14.30
C THR A 231 13.14 2.13 -12.80
N LEU A 232 13.34 1.09 -11.97
CA LEU A 232 13.36 1.20 -10.52
C LEU A 232 14.45 2.16 -10.05
N GLN A 233 15.69 2.01 -10.53
CA GLN A 233 16.79 2.91 -10.17
C GLN A 233 16.45 4.37 -10.49
N ALA A 234 15.85 4.62 -11.65
CA ALA A 234 15.42 5.96 -12.03
C ALA A 234 14.28 6.52 -11.15
N SER A 235 13.33 5.69 -10.71
CA SER A 235 12.33 6.10 -9.71
C SER A 235 12.96 6.40 -8.36
N MET A 236 13.84 5.49 -7.88
CA MET A 236 14.56 5.64 -6.61
C MET A 236 15.39 6.92 -6.56
N ARG A 237 15.99 7.36 -7.66
CA ARG A 237 16.67 8.67 -7.73
C ARG A 237 15.73 9.81 -7.35
N THR A 238 14.54 9.86 -7.93
CA THR A 238 13.54 10.90 -7.58
C THR A 238 13.00 10.73 -6.16
N VAL A 239 12.82 9.50 -5.67
CA VAL A 239 12.43 9.23 -4.29
C VAL A 239 13.50 9.69 -3.30
N ASN A 240 14.78 9.51 -3.60
CA ASN A 240 15.89 9.99 -2.77
C ASN A 240 16.01 11.52 -2.80
N GLN A 241 15.74 12.13 -3.95
CA GLN A 241 15.77 13.59 -4.10
C GLN A 241 14.65 14.27 -3.31
N TYR A 242 13.40 13.81 -3.45
CA TYR A 242 12.24 14.49 -2.89
C TYR A 242 11.80 13.93 -1.53
N PHE A 243 12.09 12.67 -1.23
CA PHE A 243 11.56 11.97 -0.05
C PHE A 243 12.66 11.29 0.77
N TYR A 244 13.81 11.95 0.93
CA TYR A 244 14.96 11.42 1.67
C TYR A 244 14.65 11.00 3.12
N ASN A 245 13.64 11.63 3.75
CA ASN A 245 13.23 11.39 5.13
C ASN A 245 11.98 10.48 5.27
N TYR A 246 11.57 9.81 4.19
CA TYR A 246 10.49 8.82 4.21
C TYR A 246 11.08 7.41 4.35
N SER A 247 10.28 6.44 4.78
CA SER A 247 10.67 5.04 4.65
C SER A 247 10.32 4.54 3.25
N VAL A 248 11.12 3.63 2.71
CA VAL A 248 10.88 3.02 1.39
C VAL A 248 10.89 1.51 1.53
N ALA A 249 9.90 0.85 0.94
CA ALA A 249 9.90 -0.60 0.77
C ALA A 249 9.92 -0.95 -0.71
N VAL A 250 10.83 -1.85 -1.10
CA VAL A 250 10.96 -2.36 -2.45
C VAL A 250 10.58 -3.84 -2.43
N TYR A 251 9.46 -4.18 -3.08
CA TYR A 251 9.04 -5.56 -3.25
C TYR A 251 9.83 -6.22 -4.38
N ASN A 252 10.46 -7.34 -4.04
CA ASN A 252 11.23 -8.16 -4.96
C ASN A 252 10.33 -9.17 -5.67
N LEU A 253 10.06 -8.91 -6.97
CA LEU A 253 9.31 -9.81 -7.86
C LEU A 253 10.23 -10.73 -8.68
N GLY A 254 11.52 -10.80 -8.35
CA GLY A 254 12.51 -11.62 -9.04
C GLY A 254 13.73 -10.83 -9.53
N PHE A 255 14.37 -10.09 -8.62
CA PHE A 255 15.72 -9.55 -8.81
C PHE A 255 16.76 -10.67 -8.72
N ASP A 256 17.87 -10.51 -9.44
CA ASP A 256 19.06 -11.31 -9.21
C ASP A 256 19.87 -10.80 -8.00
N THR A 257 20.85 -11.58 -7.57
CA THR A 257 21.70 -11.27 -6.41
C THR A 257 22.47 -9.97 -6.57
N SER A 258 22.94 -9.66 -7.77
CA SER A 258 23.70 -8.43 -8.05
C SER A 258 22.80 -7.21 -7.88
N GLN A 259 21.60 -7.25 -8.46
CA GLN A 259 20.60 -6.20 -8.35
C GLN A 259 20.17 -5.98 -6.90
N LEU A 260 19.96 -7.05 -6.14
CA LEU A 260 19.64 -6.96 -4.70
C LEU A 260 20.75 -6.27 -3.90
N ASN A 261 22.01 -6.59 -4.17
CA ASN A 261 23.14 -5.95 -3.49
C ASN A 261 23.20 -4.46 -3.85
N MET A 262 23.04 -4.11 -5.12
CA MET A 262 23.02 -2.71 -5.55
C MET A 262 21.85 -1.91 -4.95
N ILE A 263 20.66 -2.48 -4.76
CA ILE A 263 19.54 -1.80 -4.09
C ILE A 263 19.92 -1.48 -2.63
N LYS A 264 20.54 -2.42 -1.93
CA LYS A 264 20.99 -2.24 -0.54
C LYS A 264 22.08 -1.17 -0.43
N GLU A 265 23.04 -1.18 -1.36
CA GLU A 265 24.13 -0.20 -1.41
C GLU A 265 23.62 1.22 -1.75
N ASN A 266 22.67 1.34 -2.68
CA ASN A 266 22.17 2.65 -3.13
C ASN A 266 21.05 3.24 -2.25
N CYS A 267 20.54 2.47 -1.28
CA CYS A 267 19.46 2.91 -0.41
C CYS A 267 19.50 2.23 0.97
N GLU A 268 20.27 2.81 1.89
CA GLU A 268 20.42 2.31 3.27
C GLU A 268 19.10 2.25 4.05
N ARG A 269 18.13 3.10 3.70
CA ARG A 269 16.80 3.15 4.32
C ARG A 269 15.75 2.24 3.66
N CYS A 270 16.11 1.54 2.58
CA CYS A 270 15.17 0.72 1.83
C CYS A 270 14.99 -0.65 2.49
N MET A 271 13.75 -1.02 2.75
CA MET A 271 13.38 -2.39 3.13
C MET A 271 13.15 -3.20 1.85
N ILE A 272 13.88 -4.31 1.68
CA ILE A 272 13.62 -5.23 0.58
C ILE A 272 12.69 -6.32 1.06
N ILE A 273 11.51 -6.43 0.44
CA ILE A 273 10.46 -7.38 0.84
C ILE A 273 10.31 -8.45 -0.25
N PRO A 274 10.52 -9.74 0.04
CA PRO A 274 10.25 -10.79 -0.94
C PRO A 274 8.75 -10.90 -1.22
N PHE A 275 8.36 -11.02 -2.49
CA PHE A 275 6.97 -11.32 -2.83
C PHE A 275 6.64 -12.79 -2.53
N PRO A 276 5.50 -13.10 -1.88
CA PRO A 276 5.16 -14.43 -1.38
C PRO A 276 4.62 -15.37 -2.48
N PHE A 277 5.39 -15.61 -3.54
CA PHE A 277 4.96 -16.46 -4.66
C PHE A 277 4.49 -17.84 -4.20
N ALA A 278 5.23 -18.49 -3.29
CA ALA A 278 4.90 -19.82 -2.80
C ALA A 278 3.51 -19.90 -2.16
N GLN A 279 3.11 -18.87 -1.39
CA GLN A 279 1.80 -18.81 -0.74
C GLN A 279 0.69 -18.59 -1.77
N VAL A 280 0.90 -17.71 -2.74
CA VAL A 280 -0.14 -17.28 -3.68
C VAL A 280 -0.34 -18.26 -4.84
N GLU A 281 0.74 -18.78 -5.42
CA GLU A 281 0.69 -19.64 -6.61
C GLU A 281 -0.05 -20.96 -6.37
N SER A 282 -0.13 -21.40 -5.11
CA SER A 282 -0.87 -22.61 -4.72
C SER A 282 -2.38 -22.52 -5.03
N VAL A 283 -2.95 -21.31 -5.04
CA VAL A 283 -4.39 -21.08 -5.27
C VAL A 283 -4.67 -20.15 -6.45
N ALA A 284 -3.68 -19.38 -6.91
CA ALA A 284 -3.79 -18.43 -8.01
C ALA A 284 -2.49 -18.41 -8.87
N PRO A 285 -2.24 -19.47 -9.67
CA PRO A 285 -1.00 -19.62 -10.45
C PRO A 285 -0.72 -18.46 -11.42
N HIS A 286 -1.76 -17.81 -11.95
CA HIS A 286 -1.64 -16.69 -12.88
C HIS A 286 -0.95 -15.47 -12.25
N VAL A 287 -0.87 -15.35 -10.93
CA VAL A 287 -0.18 -14.23 -10.26
C VAL A 287 1.32 -14.20 -10.61
N ARG A 288 1.91 -15.35 -10.96
CA ARG A 288 3.31 -15.43 -11.43
C ARG A 288 3.53 -14.76 -12.78
N ASN A 289 2.48 -14.62 -13.59
CA ASN A 289 2.53 -13.94 -14.89
C ASN A 289 2.54 -12.42 -14.69
N LEU A 290 3.69 -11.86 -14.30
CA LEU A 290 3.84 -10.44 -13.95
C LEU A 290 3.20 -9.42 -14.92
N PRO A 291 3.21 -9.63 -16.26
CA PRO A 291 2.50 -8.77 -17.22
C PRO A 291 0.99 -8.59 -17.00
N ASN A 292 0.33 -9.45 -16.23
CA ASN A 292 -1.09 -9.29 -15.89
C ASN A 292 -1.32 -8.46 -14.62
N PHE A 293 -0.27 -7.99 -13.95
CA PHE A 293 -0.33 -7.13 -12.76
C PHE A 293 -1.18 -7.67 -11.58
N ALA A 294 -1.56 -8.95 -11.57
CA ALA A 294 -2.35 -9.55 -10.50
C ALA A 294 -1.61 -9.58 -9.14
N TRP A 295 -0.29 -9.46 -9.17
CA TRP A 295 0.54 -9.32 -7.97
C TRP A 295 0.40 -7.95 -7.28
N LYS A 296 -0.02 -6.90 -8.00
CA LYS A 296 -0.02 -5.52 -7.47
C LYS A 296 -1.02 -5.33 -6.33
N PRO A 297 -2.30 -5.76 -6.44
CA PRO A 297 -3.26 -5.63 -5.34
C PRO A 297 -2.79 -6.35 -4.08
N ILE A 298 -2.10 -7.48 -4.25
CA ILE A 298 -1.51 -8.28 -3.17
C ILE A 298 -0.40 -7.50 -2.46
N ILE A 299 0.49 -6.83 -3.21
CA ILE A 299 1.53 -5.95 -2.64
C ILE A 299 0.91 -4.78 -1.90
N VAL A 300 -0.08 -4.12 -2.49
CA VAL A 300 -0.75 -2.96 -1.86
C VAL A 300 -1.37 -3.39 -0.53
N GLN A 301 -2.09 -4.51 -0.50
CA GLN A 301 -2.65 -5.06 0.74
C GLN A 301 -1.56 -5.43 1.76
N ASP A 302 -0.51 -6.16 1.37
CA ASP A 302 0.56 -6.55 2.31
C ASP A 302 1.27 -5.32 2.89
N ALA A 303 1.48 -4.29 2.07
CA ALA A 303 2.09 -3.04 2.48
C ALA A 303 1.18 -2.24 3.43
N VAL A 304 -0.12 -2.14 3.15
CA VAL A 304 -1.09 -1.49 4.04
C VAL A 304 -1.13 -2.21 5.40
N ARG A 305 -1.15 -3.55 5.41
CA ARG A 305 -1.09 -4.33 6.65
C ARG A 305 0.18 -4.04 7.46
N ARG A 306 1.34 -3.92 6.81
CA ARG A 306 2.63 -3.69 7.49
C ARG A 306 2.79 -2.26 8.00
N PHE A 307 2.32 -1.28 7.23
CA PHE A 307 2.72 0.11 7.40
C PHE A 307 1.57 1.06 7.74
N GLY A 308 0.32 0.62 7.60
CA GLY A 308 -0.88 1.41 7.81
C GLY A 308 -1.15 2.38 6.66
N THR A 309 -0.25 3.32 6.40
CA THR A 309 -0.40 4.34 5.35
C THR A 309 0.74 4.22 4.35
N ILE A 310 0.41 4.11 3.06
CA ILE A 310 1.39 3.90 1.99
C ILE A 310 1.15 4.81 0.78
N ILE A 311 2.22 5.05 0.03
CA ILE A 311 2.18 5.55 -1.35
C ILE A 311 2.83 4.48 -2.23
N TYR A 312 2.03 3.76 -3.02
CA TYR A 312 2.54 2.85 -4.03
C TYR A 312 2.81 3.59 -5.35
N GLY A 313 3.98 3.35 -5.93
CA GLY A 313 4.34 3.82 -7.26
C GLY A 313 4.94 2.69 -8.10
N ASP A 314 4.48 2.55 -9.34
CA ASP A 314 5.17 1.74 -10.34
C ASP A 314 6.58 2.32 -10.57
N THR A 315 7.51 1.48 -11.03
CA THR A 315 8.88 1.93 -11.31
C THR A 315 8.95 3.01 -12.38
N SER A 316 7.91 3.18 -13.20
CA SER A 316 7.78 4.24 -14.19
C SER A 316 7.43 5.62 -13.60
N VAL A 317 7.03 5.69 -12.33
CA VAL A 317 6.66 6.94 -11.66
C VAL A 317 7.91 7.76 -11.33
N ARG A 318 7.88 9.06 -11.66
CA ARG A 318 8.89 10.05 -11.30
C ARG A 318 8.25 11.10 -10.40
N TYR A 319 8.82 11.30 -9.23
CA TYR A 319 8.34 12.30 -8.30
C TYR A 319 8.89 13.68 -8.66
N LEU A 320 8.06 14.71 -8.55
CA LEU A 320 8.39 16.10 -8.91
C LEU A 320 8.39 17.04 -7.69
N THR A 321 7.77 16.63 -6.59
CA THR A 321 7.73 17.37 -5.32
C THR A 321 7.75 16.42 -4.12
N SER A 322 8.07 16.98 -2.95
CA SER A 322 8.11 16.27 -1.66
C SER A 322 6.79 16.38 -0.86
N ASN A 323 5.78 17.05 -1.41
CA ASN A 323 4.54 17.34 -0.72
C ASN A 323 3.47 16.25 -0.99
N PHE A 324 3.24 15.39 0.01
CA PHE A 324 2.12 14.45 0.04
C PHE A 324 0.99 14.88 0.97
N ASP A 325 1.07 16.05 1.60
CA ASP A 325 0.20 16.45 2.71
C ASP A 325 -1.27 16.30 2.32
N ARG A 326 -1.63 16.80 1.14
CA ARG A 326 -3.00 16.69 0.63
C ARG A 326 -3.41 15.23 0.45
N ILE A 327 -2.61 14.44 -0.27
CA ILE A 327 -2.90 13.03 -0.51
C ILE A 327 -3.06 12.28 0.82
N ILE A 328 -2.24 12.57 1.83
CA ILE A 328 -2.32 11.93 3.15
C ILE A 328 -3.63 12.31 3.84
N ILE A 329 -3.97 13.60 3.89
CA ILE A 329 -5.22 14.08 4.51
C ILE A 329 -6.43 13.45 3.83
N ASP A 330 -6.46 13.44 2.50
CA ASP A 330 -7.54 12.81 1.73
C ASP A 330 -7.73 11.34 2.14
N ASN A 331 -6.64 10.60 2.24
CA ASN A 331 -6.67 9.18 2.57
C ASN A 331 -7.06 8.87 4.01
N LEU A 332 -6.89 9.79 4.96
CA LEU A 332 -7.41 9.58 6.32
C LEU A 332 -8.92 9.35 6.31
N ILE A 333 -9.63 10.04 5.41
CA ILE A 333 -11.09 9.98 5.30
C ILE A 333 -11.51 8.87 4.35
N ARG A 334 -10.99 8.85 3.11
CA ARG A 334 -11.46 7.90 2.09
C ARG A 334 -10.75 6.55 2.07
N GLY A 335 -9.58 6.47 2.70
CA GLY A 335 -8.76 5.26 2.75
C GLY A 335 -8.03 4.89 1.45
N PHE A 336 -8.53 5.28 0.27
CA PHE A 336 -7.95 4.89 -1.01
C PHE A 336 -7.95 6.02 -2.04
N SER A 337 -6.82 6.18 -2.74
CA SER A 337 -6.61 7.26 -3.70
C SER A 337 -5.87 6.83 -4.96
N CYS A 338 -6.30 7.27 -6.15
CA CYS A 338 -5.63 7.01 -7.42
C CYS A 338 -6.02 8.05 -8.48
N ARG A 339 -5.09 8.45 -9.35
CA ARG A 339 -5.36 9.48 -10.37
C ARG A 339 -6.34 9.00 -11.45
N GLU A 340 -7.37 9.77 -11.79
CA GLU A 340 -8.25 9.46 -12.93
C GLU A 340 -7.57 9.83 -14.26
N LEU A 341 -7.93 9.14 -15.35
CA LEU A 341 -7.46 9.44 -16.70
C LEU A 341 -8.64 9.88 -17.59
N PRO A 342 -9.02 11.17 -17.57
CA PRO A 342 -10.08 11.69 -18.41
C PRO A 342 -9.89 11.35 -19.89
N GLY A 343 -10.98 11.00 -20.56
CA GLY A 343 -10.98 10.59 -21.97
C GLY A 343 -10.61 9.12 -22.22
N HIS A 344 -10.29 8.36 -21.18
CA HIS A 344 -10.07 6.92 -21.26
C HIS A 344 -11.18 6.17 -20.52
N TYR A 345 -12.23 5.75 -21.24
CA TYR A 345 -13.39 5.07 -20.63
C TYR A 345 -13.06 3.63 -20.18
N LEU A 346 -13.53 3.26 -18.99
CA LEU A 346 -13.28 1.96 -18.39
C LEU A 346 -13.76 0.81 -19.27
N SER A 347 -14.95 0.95 -19.89
CA SER A 347 -15.54 -0.07 -20.76
C SER A 347 -14.71 -0.33 -22.03
N CYS A 348 -13.87 0.62 -22.46
CA CYS A 348 -12.95 0.43 -23.59
C CYS A 348 -11.68 -0.34 -23.23
N PHE A 349 -11.34 -0.41 -21.94
CA PHE A 349 -10.08 -1.00 -21.44
C PHE A 349 -10.32 -2.20 -20.53
N THR A 350 -11.54 -2.70 -20.46
CA THR A 350 -11.95 -3.79 -19.56
C THR A 350 -12.79 -4.79 -20.33
N LEU A 351 -12.44 -6.07 -20.22
CA LEU A 351 -13.18 -7.13 -20.86
C LEU A 351 -14.50 -7.41 -20.13
N SER A 352 -15.49 -7.88 -20.89
CA SER A 352 -16.82 -8.24 -20.38
C SER A 352 -16.79 -9.21 -19.22
N GLU A 353 -15.82 -10.13 -19.22
CA GLU A 353 -15.64 -11.18 -18.23
C GLU A 353 -15.31 -10.59 -16.85
N THR A 354 -14.50 -9.52 -16.80
CA THR A 354 -14.24 -8.80 -15.55
C THR A 354 -15.52 -8.18 -15.00
N PHE A 355 -16.35 -7.55 -15.83
CA PHE A 355 -17.64 -7.01 -15.38
C PHE A 355 -18.61 -8.12 -14.95
N SER A 356 -18.64 -9.22 -15.69
CA SER A 356 -19.48 -10.38 -15.40
C SER A 356 -19.11 -11.02 -14.06
N TRP A 357 -17.82 -11.02 -13.69
CA TRP A 357 -17.37 -11.46 -12.37
C TRP A 357 -18.01 -10.65 -11.23
N PHE A 358 -18.28 -9.36 -11.47
CA PHE A 358 -19.00 -8.48 -10.55
C PHE A 358 -20.54 -8.56 -10.67
N ASN A 359 -21.09 -9.46 -11.49
CA ASN A 359 -22.51 -9.49 -11.89
C ASN A 359 -23.00 -8.18 -12.52
N GLU A 360 -22.16 -7.54 -13.33
CA GLU A 360 -22.46 -6.30 -14.05
C GLU A 360 -22.17 -6.45 -15.55
N THR A 361 -22.69 -5.52 -16.36
CA THR A 361 -22.39 -5.44 -17.79
C THR A 361 -21.44 -4.27 -18.07
N SER A 362 -20.74 -4.32 -19.21
CA SER A 362 -19.84 -3.21 -19.60
C SER A 362 -20.57 -1.87 -19.75
N SER A 363 -21.83 -1.91 -20.20
CA SER A 363 -22.66 -0.71 -20.39
C SER A 363 -22.93 0.04 -19.08
N THR A 364 -22.93 -0.67 -17.95
CA THR A 364 -23.00 -0.05 -16.62
C THR A 364 -21.84 0.92 -16.39
N PHE A 365 -20.71 0.77 -17.11
CA PHE A 365 -19.49 1.53 -16.89
C PHE A 365 -19.11 2.46 -18.05
N ASP A 366 -20.00 2.69 -19.02
CA ASP A 366 -19.69 3.47 -20.23
C ASP A 366 -19.31 4.92 -19.95
N ASP A 367 -19.77 5.48 -18.83
CA ASP A 367 -19.47 6.85 -18.41
C ASP A 367 -18.40 6.96 -17.30
N ILE A 368 -17.70 5.86 -17.02
CA ILE A 368 -16.63 5.82 -16.01
C ILE A 368 -15.28 5.94 -16.71
N TYR A 369 -14.41 6.85 -16.27
CA TYR A 369 -13.02 6.86 -16.73
C TYR A 369 -12.18 5.87 -15.94
N ILE A 370 -11.15 5.33 -16.59
CA ILE A 370 -10.14 4.51 -15.93
C ILE A 370 -9.24 5.39 -15.04
N ALA A 371 -8.68 4.82 -13.98
CA ALA A 371 -7.72 5.45 -13.10
C ALA A 371 -6.36 4.73 -13.12
N GLU A 372 -5.28 5.47 -12.84
CA GLU A 372 -3.92 4.97 -12.81
C GLU A 372 -3.67 4.14 -11.54
N ALA A 373 -3.71 2.81 -11.67
CA ALA A 373 -3.19 1.91 -10.62
C ALA A 373 -1.66 1.91 -10.52
N GLY A 374 -0.97 2.71 -11.35
CA GLY A 374 0.48 2.88 -11.27
C GLY A 374 0.92 3.86 -10.18
N PHE A 375 0.01 4.65 -9.63
CA PHE A 375 0.27 5.51 -8.49
C PHE A 375 -0.96 5.57 -7.59
N VAL A 376 -0.89 4.89 -6.44
CA VAL A 376 -2.00 4.85 -5.49
C VAL A 376 -1.52 5.22 -4.09
N ALA A 377 -2.37 5.88 -3.33
CA ALA A 377 -2.15 6.15 -1.93
C ALA A 377 -3.25 5.50 -1.12
N VAL A 378 -2.88 4.79 -0.06
CA VAL A 378 -3.82 3.96 0.70
C VAL A 378 -3.52 4.09 2.18
N THR A 379 -4.55 4.38 2.97
CA THR A 379 -4.51 4.38 4.44
C THR A 379 -5.44 3.31 4.96
N ASP A 380 -4.95 2.48 5.87
CA ASP A 380 -5.72 1.44 6.53
C ASP A 380 -6.93 2.02 7.29
N ASN A 381 -8.12 1.82 6.78
CA ASN A 381 -9.36 2.19 7.47
C ASN A 381 -10.47 1.22 7.05
N PHE A 382 -11.67 1.41 7.60
CA PHE A 382 -12.82 0.59 7.27
C PHE A 382 -13.08 0.47 5.76
N LEU A 383 -13.02 1.60 5.04
CA LEU A 383 -13.32 1.64 3.61
C LEU A 383 -12.21 1.04 2.75
N SER A 384 -10.94 1.35 3.03
CA SER A 384 -9.83 0.77 2.27
C SER A 384 -9.72 -0.74 2.49
N ARG A 385 -10.08 -1.25 3.67
CA ARG A 385 -10.15 -2.70 3.90
C ARG A 385 -11.20 -3.37 3.01
N LEU A 386 -12.37 -2.76 2.82
CA LEU A 386 -13.39 -3.27 1.89
C LEU A 386 -12.90 -3.21 0.43
N VAL A 387 -12.33 -2.08 0.01
CA VAL A 387 -11.76 -1.91 -1.34
C VAL A 387 -10.67 -2.94 -1.62
N LEU A 388 -9.70 -3.08 -0.71
CA LEU A 388 -8.56 -4.00 -0.88
C LEU A 388 -8.99 -5.45 -0.81
N LYS A 389 -9.95 -5.83 0.05
CA LYS A 389 -10.54 -7.17 0.05
C LYS A 389 -11.09 -7.51 -1.33
N THR A 390 -11.88 -6.62 -1.91
CA THR A 390 -12.47 -6.85 -3.24
C THR A 390 -11.41 -6.88 -4.33
N TRP A 391 -10.46 -5.94 -4.31
CA TRP A 391 -9.42 -5.86 -5.33
C TRP A 391 -8.47 -7.06 -5.29
N VAL A 392 -8.08 -7.52 -4.10
CA VAL A 392 -7.27 -8.74 -3.94
C VAL A 392 -8.07 -9.99 -4.33
N THR A 393 -9.35 -10.09 -3.96
CA THR A 393 -10.17 -11.24 -4.34
C THR A 393 -10.27 -11.37 -5.86
N CYS A 394 -10.50 -10.25 -6.57
CA CYS A 394 -10.45 -10.20 -8.02
C CYS A 394 -9.05 -10.58 -8.55
N ALA A 395 -7.97 -10.08 -7.94
CA ALA A 395 -6.60 -10.40 -8.35
C ALA A 395 -6.27 -11.90 -8.25
N LEU A 396 -6.85 -12.59 -7.28
CA LEU A 396 -6.68 -14.04 -7.09
C LEU A 396 -7.55 -14.88 -8.03
N ASP A 397 -8.48 -14.28 -8.77
CA ASP A 397 -9.31 -14.97 -9.77
C ASP A 397 -8.94 -14.53 -11.19
N SER A 398 -8.41 -15.47 -11.99
CA SER A 398 -8.04 -15.21 -13.38
C SER A 398 -9.20 -14.71 -14.23
N ASN A 399 -10.45 -15.13 -13.94
CA ASN A 399 -11.63 -14.68 -14.68
C ASN A 399 -11.96 -13.22 -14.39
N CYS A 400 -11.48 -12.66 -13.28
CA CYS A 400 -11.65 -11.26 -12.96
C CYS A 400 -10.47 -10.42 -13.45
N ILE A 401 -9.25 -10.73 -13.00
CA ILE A 401 -8.08 -9.85 -13.20
C ILE A 401 -7.43 -9.99 -14.57
N SER A 402 -7.54 -11.16 -15.20
CA SER A 402 -6.83 -11.48 -16.45
C SER A 402 -7.62 -12.50 -17.28
N PRO A 403 -8.85 -12.15 -17.74
CA PRO A 403 -9.66 -13.05 -18.55
C PRO A 403 -8.89 -13.60 -19.76
N SER A 404 -9.22 -14.80 -20.22
CA SER A 404 -8.44 -15.54 -21.24
C SER A 404 -8.24 -14.79 -22.57
N SER A 405 -9.12 -13.84 -22.90
CA SER A 405 -9.08 -13.02 -24.12
C SER A 405 -8.26 -11.72 -23.97
N SER A 406 -7.63 -11.49 -22.81
CA SER A 406 -6.91 -10.24 -22.47
C SER A 406 -5.76 -9.90 -23.40
N ARG A 407 -5.75 -8.65 -23.90
CA ARG A 407 -4.62 -8.06 -24.63
C ARG A 407 -4.31 -6.67 -24.09
N THR A 408 -3.03 -6.29 -23.99
CA THR A 408 -2.65 -4.94 -23.53
C THR A 408 -2.81 -3.88 -24.61
N GLN A 409 -2.77 -4.29 -25.89
CA GLN A 409 -2.82 -3.37 -27.03
C GLN A 409 -4.26 -3.05 -27.42
N CYS A 410 -4.55 -1.75 -27.53
CA CYS A 410 -5.79 -1.26 -28.12
C CYS A 410 -5.60 -1.05 -29.62
N LYS A 411 -6.37 -1.76 -30.43
CA LYS A 411 -6.49 -1.43 -31.85
C LYS A 411 -7.45 -0.25 -31.93
N ARG A 412 -6.94 0.95 -32.28
CA ARG A 412 -7.72 2.20 -32.38
C ARG A 412 -8.81 2.18 -33.48
N THR A 413 -9.04 1.05 -34.14
CA THR A 413 -10.00 0.92 -35.25
C THR A 413 -11.28 0.27 -34.74
N GLY A 414 -12.40 1.00 -34.89
CA GLY A 414 -13.72 0.72 -34.32
C GLY A 414 -14.15 -0.75 -34.33
N GLY A 415 -14.36 -1.28 -33.13
CA GLY A 415 -14.83 -2.63 -32.81
C GLY A 415 -14.59 -2.91 -31.31
N PRO A 416 -15.25 -3.91 -30.71
CA PRO A 416 -14.98 -4.31 -29.34
C PRO A 416 -13.49 -4.65 -29.20
N SER A 417 -12.75 -3.81 -28.49
CA SER A 417 -11.33 -4.01 -28.30
C SER A 417 -11.14 -5.10 -27.25
N ALA A 418 -10.34 -6.13 -27.56
CA ALA A 418 -9.90 -7.11 -26.57
C ALA A 418 -8.90 -6.50 -25.55
N THR A 419 -8.92 -5.19 -25.35
CA THR A 419 -7.99 -4.48 -24.49
C THR A 419 -8.39 -4.64 -23.05
N HIS A 420 -7.43 -5.11 -22.25
CA HIS A 420 -7.59 -5.25 -20.82
C HIS A 420 -6.41 -4.61 -20.11
N ARG A 421 -6.69 -3.73 -19.14
CA ARG A 421 -5.69 -3.07 -18.29
C ARG A 421 -5.56 -3.74 -16.92
N TYR A 422 -6.01 -4.98 -16.79
CA TYR A 422 -5.81 -5.86 -15.64
C TYR A 422 -6.11 -5.21 -14.28
N ASP A 423 -5.08 -4.90 -13.48
CA ASP A 423 -5.17 -4.29 -12.16
C ASP A 423 -5.90 -2.94 -12.19
N GLN A 424 -5.67 -2.12 -13.22
CA GLN A 424 -6.37 -0.84 -13.40
C GLN A 424 -7.86 -1.06 -13.68
N SER A 425 -8.20 -2.01 -14.56
CA SER A 425 -9.58 -2.35 -14.88
C SER A 425 -10.34 -2.83 -13.64
N ALA A 426 -9.74 -3.79 -12.92
CA ALA A 426 -10.30 -4.31 -11.68
C ALA A 426 -10.44 -3.22 -10.62
N MET A 427 -9.40 -2.39 -10.40
CA MET A 427 -9.40 -1.35 -9.38
C MET A 427 -10.56 -0.38 -9.59
N VAL A 428 -10.75 0.14 -10.80
CA VAL A 428 -11.79 1.13 -11.07
C VAL A 428 -13.18 0.52 -10.96
N ALA A 429 -13.37 -0.72 -11.43
CA ALA A 429 -14.62 -1.45 -11.23
C ALA A 429 -14.94 -1.57 -9.73
N VAL A 430 -13.96 -1.96 -8.91
CA VAL A 430 -14.10 -2.05 -7.44
C VAL A 430 -14.46 -0.69 -6.83
N LEU A 431 -13.76 0.39 -7.20
CA LEU A 431 -14.03 1.72 -6.66
C LEU A 431 -15.47 2.18 -6.95
N SER A 432 -16.06 1.78 -8.09
CA SER A 432 -17.45 2.12 -8.43
C SER A 432 -18.50 1.53 -7.47
N PHE A 433 -18.17 0.50 -6.70
CA PHE A 433 -19.08 -0.08 -5.70
C PHE A 433 -19.13 0.74 -4.41
N TYR A 434 -18.05 1.48 -4.12
CA TYR A 434 -17.87 2.15 -2.84
C TYR A 434 -17.91 3.67 -2.93
N PHE A 435 -17.63 4.24 -4.11
CA PHE A 435 -17.57 5.69 -4.30
C PHE A 435 -18.61 6.14 -5.32
N PHE A 436 -19.34 7.21 -4.98
CA PHE A 436 -20.14 7.98 -5.94
C PHE A 436 -19.19 8.81 -6.79
N GLN A 437 -19.36 8.76 -8.10
CA GLN A 437 -18.51 9.54 -9.01
C GLN A 437 -18.95 11.00 -9.03
N SER A 438 -17.99 11.93 -9.03
CA SER A 438 -18.28 13.36 -9.12
C SER A 438 -19.06 13.66 -10.41
N LEU A 439 -20.10 14.49 -10.34
CA LEU A 439 -20.88 14.88 -11.52
C LEU A 439 -19.98 15.57 -12.55
N ARG A 440 -20.13 15.21 -13.83
CA ARG A 440 -19.49 15.96 -14.92
C ARG A 440 -20.13 17.35 -14.97
N GLN A 441 -19.34 18.40 -14.73
CA GLN A 441 -19.79 19.73 -15.14
C GLN A 441 -19.69 19.79 -16.67
N ASN A 442 -20.83 19.97 -17.34
CA ASN A 442 -20.95 20.06 -18.79
C ASN A 442 -20.30 21.33 -19.40
N ASP A 443 -19.44 22.02 -18.66
CA ASP A 443 -18.90 23.30 -19.10
C ASP A 443 -17.79 23.08 -20.13
N LYS A 444 -18.19 23.14 -21.40
CA LYS A 444 -17.31 23.01 -22.58
C LYS A 444 -16.27 24.14 -22.69
N THR A 445 -16.32 25.14 -21.81
CA THR A 445 -15.48 26.34 -21.85
C THR A 445 -14.43 26.42 -20.75
N ASP A 446 -14.42 25.50 -19.78
CA ASP A 446 -13.36 25.41 -18.77
C ASP A 446 -12.50 24.16 -19.01
N PRO A 447 -11.16 24.24 -18.90
CA PRO A 447 -10.31 23.06 -18.97
C PRO A 447 -10.65 22.14 -17.80
N ALA A 448 -11.51 21.15 -18.06
CA ALA A 448 -11.89 20.03 -17.21
C ALA A 448 -11.80 20.29 -15.70
N PRO A 449 -12.76 20.99 -15.09
CA PRO A 449 -12.85 20.98 -13.65
C PRO A 449 -13.47 19.62 -13.24
N TYR A 450 -12.99 19.07 -12.11
CA TYR A 450 -13.42 17.82 -11.47
C TYR A 450 -12.84 16.52 -12.06
N ASP A 451 -11.53 16.47 -12.13
CA ASP A 451 -10.76 15.25 -11.90
C ASP A 451 -11.10 14.76 -10.48
N MET A 452 -11.35 13.46 -10.27
CA MET A 452 -11.53 12.85 -8.94
C MET A 452 -10.32 13.13 -7.99
N PHE A 453 -9.28 13.76 -8.56
CA PHE A 453 -8.08 14.33 -7.97
C PHE A 453 -7.78 15.73 -8.51
N SER A 454 -7.47 16.70 -7.66
CA SER A 454 -6.98 18.01 -8.10
C SER A 454 -5.70 17.91 -8.96
N SER A 455 -5.43 18.96 -9.75
CA SER A 455 -4.15 19.29 -10.42
C SER A 455 -2.87 19.12 -9.57
N ILE A 456 -3.00 18.83 -8.27
CA ILE A 456 -1.92 18.54 -7.33
C ILE A 456 -1.23 17.21 -7.65
N GLN A 457 -1.91 16.13 -8.06
CA GLN A 457 -1.20 14.87 -8.35
C GLN A 457 -0.32 14.96 -9.59
N GLN A 458 -0.74 15.69 -10.64
CA GLN A 458 0.13 16.04 -11.77
C GLN A 458 1.37 16.83 -11.34
N LYS A 459 1.24 17.67 -10.31
CA LYS A 459 2.38 18.40 -9.72
C LYS A 459 3.25 17.51 -8.81
N VAL A 460 2.71 16.40 -8.30
CA VAL A 460 3.39 15.53 -7.34
C VAL A 460 4.22 14.45 -8.03
N ALA A 461 3.67 13.80 -9.05
CA ALA A 461 4.35 12.75 -9.77
C ALA A 461 3.95 12.71 -11.24
N GLU A 462 4.93 12.47 -12.09
CA GLU A 462 4.76 12.15 -13.51
C GLU A 462 4.80 10.63 -13.68
N VAL A 463 3.71 10.05 -14.20
CA VAL A 463 3.70 8.64 -14.62
C VAL A 463 4.18 8.60 -16.07
N ARG A 464 5.44 8.21 -16.30
CA ARG A 464 5.96 8.07 -17.66
C ARG A 464 5.52 6.73 -18.25
N ARG A 465 4.67 6.74 -19.28
CA ARG A 465 4.32 5.50 -20.00
C ARG A 465 5.57 4.99 -20.72
N PHE A 466 6.17 3.92 -20.22
CA PHE A 466 7.14 3.13 -20.97
C PHE A 466 6.36 2.19 -21.91
N GLU A 467 5.99 2.69 -23.09
CA GLU A 467 5.46 1.85 -24.16
C GLU A 467 6.62 1.07 -24.80
N GLY A 468 7.10 0.03 -24.10
CA GLY A 468 7.79 -1.12 -24.70
C GLY A 468 9.04 -0.91 -25.57
N ASP A 469 9.56 0.31 -25.74
CA ASP A 469 10.64 0.53 -26.68
C ASP A 469 12.01 0.21 -26.05
N HIS A 470 12.59 -0.91 -26.49
CA HIS A 470 13.91 -1.38 -26.10
C HIS A 470 15.06 -0.43 -26.53
N SER A 471 14.76 0.60 -27.32
CA SER A 471 15.72 1.55 -27.88
C SER A 471 16.44 2.43 -26.85
N TYR A 472 15.88 2.61 -25.65
CA TYR A 472 16.50 3.48 -24.62
C TYR A 472 17.72 2.86 -23.91
N PHE A 473 17.99 1.56 -24.05
CA PHE A 473 19.06 0.87 -23.32
C PHE A 473 20.38 0.74 -24.09
N THR A 474 20.45 1.14 -25.36
CA THR A 474 21.69 1.03 -26.16
C THR A 474 22.60 2.25 -26.08
N HIS A 475 22.15 3.39 -25.53
CA HIS A 475 22.94 4.64 -25.51
C HIS A 475 23.65 4.95 -24.17
N GLY A 476 23.58 4.05 -23.19
CA GLY A 476 24.19 4.26 -21.86
C GLY A 476 25.68 3.91 -21.72
N LYS A 477 26.38 3.48 -22.78
CA LYS A 477 27.76 2.97 -22.67
C LYS A 477 28.89 3.94 -23.06
N ASN A 478 28.63 5.14 -23.56
CA ASN A 478 29.69 6.09 -23.95
C ASN A 478 29.42 7.52 -23.46
N LEU A 479 29.58 7.76 -22.15
CA LEU A 479 29.55 9.11 -21.56
C LEU A 479 30.89 9.56 -20.97
N ASN A 480 32.01 9.03 -21.50
CA ASN A 480 33.36 9.52 -21.18
C ASN A 480 34.06 10.29 -22.32
N ASP A 481 33.45 10.47 -23.49
CA ASP A 481 34.15 11.04 -24.67
C ASP A 481 33.57 12.34 -25.27
N LYS A 482 32.71 13.08 -24.55
CA LYS A 482 32.25 14.40 -25.01
C LYS A 482 32.28 15.46 -23.93
N GLN A 483 33.48 15.68 -23.38
CA GLN A 483 33.88 16.96 -22.82
C GLN A 483 34.86 17.60 -23.79
N ASN A 484 34.35 18.18 -24.88
CA ASN A 484 34.94 19.30 -25.61
C ASN A 484 34.05 19.63 -26.83
N SER A 485 33.73 20.92 -26.96
CA SER A 485 32.91 21.57 -27.98
C SER A 485 31.39 21.61 -27.72
N LEU A 486 30.93 22.77 -27.25
CA LEU A 486 29.90 23.55 -27.96
C LEU A 486 29.77 24.93 -27.32
N THR A 487 30.30 25.89 -28.06
CA THR A 487 30.18 27.34 -27.94
C THR A 487 28.74 27.82 -28.10
N THR A 488 28.37 28.79 -27.26
CA THR A 488 27.45 29.92 -27.47
C THR A 488 26.37 29.79 -28.56
N THR A 489 25.12 29.69 -28.12
CA THR A 489 24.00 30.41 -28.75
C THR A 489 22.97 30.82 -27.71
N THR A 490 22.88 32.13 -27.52
CA THR A 490 21.85 32.85 -26.79
C THR A 490 20.52 32.70 -27.52
N THR A 491 19.46 32.23 -26.87
CA THR A 491 18.09 32.46 -27.36
C THR A 491 17.14 32.65 -26.18
N THR A 492 16.70 33.89 -26.06
CA THR A 492 15.65 34.42 -25.19
C THR A 492 14.32 33.70 -25.47
N ILE A 493 13.70 33.10 -24.45
CA ILE A 493 12.31 32.66 -24.51
C ILE A 493 11.48 33.55 -23.60
N LYS A 494 10.54 34.25 -24.25
CA LYS A 494 9.50 35.07 -23.65
C LYS A 494 8.55 34.22 -22.81
N ILE A 495 8.24 34.74 -21.64
CA ILE A 495 7.18 34.29 -20.74
C ILE A 495 5.84 34.66 -21.39
N LEU A 496 4.95 33.66 -21.49
CA LEU A 496 3.49 33.83 -21.39
C LEU A 496 2.99 32.79 -20.39
#